data_AF-A0A5N7AP98-F1
#
_entry.id   AF-A0A5N7AP98-F1
#
_cell.length_a   1.000
_cell.length_b   1.000
_cell.length_c   1.000
_cell.angle_alpha   90.00
_cell.angle_beta   90.00
_cell.angle_gamma   90.00
#
_symmetry.space_group_name_H-M   'P 1'
#
loop_
_entity.id
_entity.type
_entity.pdbx_description
1 polymer ?
#
loop_
_entity_poly.entity_id
_entity_poly.type
_entity_poly.pdbx_seq_one_letter_code
_entity_poly.pdbx_strand_id
1 'polypeptide(L)'
;MLSATGAREFIVSVRDAVNEDGSKKYFLDVRINCFVTKVIFDTSANPPRATGVEFLDGEYLYKASPLSGQGKTGTPGSVIASREVIVAGGVYNSPQLLK
;
A
#
# COMPACT_ATOMS: atom_id res chain seq x y z
N MET A 1 -10.36 -5.97 -30.03
CA MET A 1 -9.13 -6.10 -29.21
C MET A 1 -9.59 -6.41 -27.79
N LEU A 2 -9.32 -7.61 -27.31
CA LEU A 2 -9.94 -8.16 -26.09
C LEU A 2 -9.54 -7.34 -24.85
N SER A 3 -10.53 -6.70 -24.24
CA SER A 3 -10.40 -6.02 -22.94
C SER A 3 -10.22 -7.08 -21.86
N ALA A 4 -9.01 -7.18 -21.30
CA ALA A 4 -8.81 -7.88 -20.04
C ALA A 4 -9.49 -7.06 -18.93
N THR A 5 -10.66 -7.51 -18.47
CA THR A 5 -11.53 -6.89 -17.46
C THR A 5 -11.12 -7.30 -16.04
N GLY A 6 -9.82 -7.26 -15.74
CA GLY A 6 -9.29 -7.64 -14.43
C GLY A 6 -9.21 -6.45 -13.46
N ALA A 7 -9.21 -6.74 -12.16
CA ALA A 7 -9.07 -5.72 -11.11
C ALA A 7 -7.75 -4.92 -11.25
N ARG A 8 -6.68 -5.58 -11.71
CA ARG A 8 -5.38 -4.93 -11.97
C ARG A 8 -5.50 -3.90 -13.08
N GLU A 9 -6.09 -4.27 -14.21
CA GLU A 9 -6.24 -3.41 -15.38
C GLU A 9 -7.12 -2.21 -15.03
N PHE A 10 -8.16 -2.41 -14.22
CA PHE A 10 -8.98 -1.32 -13.70
C PHE A 10 -8.15 -0.35 -12.85
N ILE A 11 -7.38 -0.84 -11.87
CA ILE A 11 -6.52 0.01 -11.01
C ILE A 11 -5.52 0.81 -11.86
N VAL A 12 -4.86 0.17 -12.84
CA VAL A 12 -3.91 0.84 -13.74
C VAL A 12 -4.62 1.92 -14.56
N SER A 13 -5.80 1.61 -15.12
CA SER A 13 -6.58 2.57 -15.91
C SER A 13 -7.01 3.79 -15.10
N VAL A 14 -7.36 3.62 -13.82
CA VAL A 14 -7.75 4.73 -12.93
C VAL A 14 -6.53 5.54 -12.53
N ARG A 15 -5.41 4.90 -12.20
CA ARG A 15 -4.15 5.56 -11.83
C ARG A 15 -3.61 6.44 -12.96
N ASP A 16 -3.68 5.94 -14.20
CA ASP A 16 -3.09 6.60 -15.38
C ASP A 16 -4.09 7.54 -16.10
N ALA A 17 -5.34 7.62 -15.64
CA ALA A 17 -6.35 8.48 -16.24
C ALA A 17 -5.99 9.97 -16.06
N VAL A 18 -6.08 10.72 -17.16
CA VAL A 18 -5.83 12.16 -17.21
C VAL A 18 -7.05 12.92 -17.72
N ASN A 19 -7.16 14.19 -17.34
CA ASN A 19 -8.09 15.15 -17.95
C ASN A 19 -7.53 15.62 -19.31
N GLU A 20 -8.31 16.41 -20.05
CA GLU A 20 -7.89 16.97 -21.35
C GLU A 20 -6.64 17.86 -21.23
N ASP A 21 -6.44 18.50 -20.07
CA ASP A 21 -5.27 19.33 -19.76
C ASP A 21 -4.03 18.53 -19.29
N GLY A 22 -4.11 17.19 -19.26
CA GLY A 22 -3.03 16.30 -18.84
C GLY A 22 -2.89 16.14 -17.32
N SER A 23 -3.69 16.83 -16.50
CA SER A 23 -3.70 16.62 -15.05
C SER A 23 -4.28 15.26 -14.68
N LYS A 24 -3.86 14.70 -13.53
CA LYS A 24 -4.43 13.43 -13.01
C LYS A 24 -5.95 13.58 -12.85
N LYS A 25 -6.70 12.66 -13.43
CA LYS A 25 -8.16 12.64 -13.34
C LYS A 25 -8.66 12.21 -11.95
N TYR A 26 -7.92 11.33 -11.29
CA TYR A 26 -8.27 10.80 -9.96
C TYR A 26 -7.08 10.88 -8.99
N PHE A 27 -7.38 11.09 -7.71
CA PHE A 27 -6.42 11.07 -6.62
C PHE A 27 -6.12 9.64 -6.16
N LEU A 28 -5.46 8.87 -7.03
CA LEU A 28 -5.02 7.51 -6.73
C LEU A 28 -3.51 7.40 -6.90
N ASP A 29 -2.82 7.07 -5.80
CA ASP A 29 -1.42 6.69 -5.82
C ASP A 29 -1.30 5.18 -5.54
N VAL A 30 -0.53 4.49 -6.39
CA VAL A 30 -0.25 3.07 -6.25
C VAL A 30 1.25 2.90 -6.06
N ARG A 31 1.66 2.55 -4.84
CA ARG A 31 3.06 2.33 -4.49
C ARG A 31 3.38 0.84 -4.56
N ILE A 32 4.07 0.43 -5.62
CA ILE A 32 4.59 -0.94 -5.76
C ILE A 32 5.96 -1.05 -5.09
N ASN A 33 6.42 -2.28 -4.82
CA ASN A 33 7.69 -2.53 -4.12
C ASN A 33 7.77 -1.80 -2.77
N CYS A 34 6.66 -1.83 -2.03
CA CYS A 34 6.51 -1.18 -0.74
C CYS A 34 5.92 -2.19 0.25
N PHE A 35 6.62 -2.43 1.35
CA PHE A 35 6.24 -3.39 2.37
C PHE A 35 5.83 -2.66 3.65
N VAL A 36 4.54 -2.69 3.97
CA VAL A 36 4.00 -2.07 5.19
C VAL A 36 4.44 -2.88 6.41
N THR A 37 5.04 -2.20 7.38
CA THR A 37 5.62 -2.84 8.57
C THR A 37 4.81 -2.60 9.83
N LYS A 38 4.04 -1.51 9.91
CA LYS A 38 3.30 -1.14 11.12
C LYS A 38 2.13 -0.20 10.83
N VAL A 39 1.01 -0.38 11.54
CA VAL A 39 -0.05 0.64 11.63
C VAL A 39 0.25 1.59 12.78
N ILE A 40 0.18 2.89 12.51
CA ILE A 40 0.38 3.94 13.50
C ILE A 40 -0.97 4.23 14.17
N PHE A 41 -1.00 4.18 15.50
CA PHE A 41 -2.19 4.49 16.29
C PHE A 41 -1.95 5.72 17.18
N ASP A 42 -2.91 6.63 17.19
CA ASP A 42 -3.09 7.61 18.25
C ASP A 42 -3.88 6.96 19.39
N THR A 43 -3.25 6.86 20.56
CA THR A 43 -3.79 6.20 21.75
C THR A 43 -4.29 7.20 22.80
N SER A 44 -4.37 8.49 22.46
CA SER A 44 -4.91 9.52 23.36
C SER A 44 -6.42 9.39 23.59
N ALA A 45 -7.13 8.71 22.68
CA ALA A 45 -8.56 8.41 22.75
C ALA A 45 -8.82 6.91 22.94
N ASN A 46 -10.03 6.58 23.41
CA ASN A 46 -10.50 5.20 23.53
C ASN A 46 -11.83 5.03 22.76
N PRO A 47 -11.88 4.20 21.70
CA PRO A 47 -10.79 3.36 21.19
C PRO A 47 -9.66 4.14 20.51
N PRO A 48 -8.44 3.58 20.42
CA PRO A 48 -7.33 4.17 19.65
C PRO A 48 -7.71 4.39 18.19
N ARG A 49 -7.16 5.44 17.58
CA ARG A 49 -7.41 5.78 16.18
C ARG A 49 -6.20 5.45 15.32
N ALA A 50 -6.38 4.70 14.24
CA ALA A 50 -5.33 4.52 13.23
C ALA A 50 -5.10 5.85 12.48
N THR A 51 -3.86 6.33 12.46
CA THR A 51 -3.47 7.62 11.88
C THR A 51 -2.49 7.50 10.72
N GLY A 52 -1.99 6.31 10.41
CA GLY A 52 -1.06 6.11 9.31
C GLY A 52 -0.43 4.73 9.30
N VAL A 53 0.60 4.57 8.45
CA VAL A 53 1.43 3.36 8.41
C VAL A 53 2.90 3.70 8.23
N GLU A 54 3.77 2.84 8.77
CA GLU A 54 5.19 2.78 8.43
C GLU A 54 5.42 1.69 7.38
N PHE A 55 6.40 1.90 6.52
CA PHE A 55 6.74 0.97 5.46
C PHE A 55 8.23 0.98 5.13
N LEU A 56 8.64 -0.02 4.34
CA LEU A 56 9.95 -0.10 3.69
C LEU A 56 9.75 -0.16 2.17
N ASP A 57 10.39 0.73 1.43
CA ASP A 57 10.46 0.64 -0.03
C ASP A 57 11.63 -0.20 -0.51
N GLY A 58 11.38 -1.07 -1.47
CA GLY A 58 12.36 -1.95 -2.06
C GLY A 58 11.72 -3.22 -2.63
N GLU A 59 12.41 -3.82 -3.58
CA GLU A 59 12.04 -5.12 -4.13
C GLU A 59 12.40 -6.24 -3.15
N TYR A 60 11.57 -7.30 -3.17
CA TYR A 60 11.82 -8.56 -2.44
C TYR A 60 11.96 -8.44 -0.92
N LEU A 61 11.43 -7.38 -0.31
CA LEU A 61 11.49 -7.16 1.14
C LEU A 61 10.63 -8.15 1.95
N TYR A 62 9.66 -8.79 1.32
CA TYR A 62 8.80 -9.76 1.98
C TYR A 62 9.54 -11.09 2.20
N LYS A 63 9.84 -11.43 3.46
CA LYS A 63 10.67 -12.59 3.82
C LYS A 63 10.16 -13.93 3.28
N ALA A 64 8.85 -14.10 3.15
CA ALA A 64 8.25 -15.33 2.60
C ALA A 64 8.29 -15.39 1.06
N SER A 65 8.75 -14.34 0.38
CA SER A 65 9.05 -14.43 -1.06
C SER A 65 10.24 -15.38 -1.30
N PRO A 66 10.19 -16.26 -2.32
CA PRO A 66 11.36 -17.05 -2.73
C PRO A 66 12.53 -16.17 -3.19
N LEU A 67 12.26 -14.91 -3.55
CA LEU A 67 13.27 -13.94 -3.97
C LEU A 67 13.83 -13.12 -2.80
N SER A 68 13.40 -13.38 -1.55
CA SER A 68 13.79 -12.55 -0.39
C SER A 68 15.29 -12.53 -0.11
N GLY A 69 16.03 -13.57 -0.49
CA GLY A 69 17.49 -13.59 -0.44
C GLY A 69 18.18 -12.60 -1.38
N GLN A 70 17.46 -12.05 -2.36
CA GLN A 70 17.93 -11.01 -3.27
C GLN A 70 17.50 -9.60 -2.81
N GLY A 71 16.69 -9.52 -1.75
CA GLY A 71 16.21 -8.25 -1.21
C GLY A 71 17.35 -7.39 -0.68
N LYS A 72 17.35 -6.12 -1.07
CA LYS A 72 18.22 -5.11 -0.44
C LYS A 72 17.59 -4.63 0.86
N THR A 73 18.37 -3.93 1.69
CA THR A 73 17.81 -3.18 2.81
C THR A 73 16.79 -2.18 2.28
N GLY A 74 15.54 -2.29 2.72
CA GLY A 74 14.47 -1.39 2.31
C GLY A 74 14.69 0.03 2.86
N THR A 75 14.14 1.03 2.16
CA THR A 75 14.18 2.43 2.59
C THR A 75 12.98 2.73 3.48
N PRO A 76 13.17 3.12 4.76
CA PRO A 76 12.06 3.44 5.64
C PRO A 76 11.27 4.67 5.19
N GLY A 77 9.95 4.61 5.37
CA GLY A 77 9.04 5.72 5.14
C GLY A 77 7.75 5.58 5.95
N SER A 78 6.92 6.63 5.91
CA SER A 78 5.59 6.61 6.52
C SER A 78 4.59 7.45 5.71
N VAL A 79 3.31 7.14 5.88
CA VAL A 79 2.19 7.93 5.36
C VAL A 79 1.14 8.13 6.43
N ILE A 80 0.53 9.31 6.45
CA ILE A 80 -0.55 9.68 7.37
C ILE A 80 -1.89 9.48 6.67
N ALA A 81 -2.84 8.88 7.38
CA ALA A 81 -4.22 8.71 6.95
C ALA A 81 -5.11 9.77 7.60
N SER A 82 -5.77 10.59 6.79
CA SER A 82 -6.70 11.62 7.29
C SER A 82 -8.00 11.02 7.84
N ARG A 83 -8.40 9.83 7.38
CA ARG A 83 -9.65 9.16 7.78
C ARG A 83 -9.40 7.78 8.36
N GLU A 84 -9.06 6.83 7.51
CA GLU A 84 -9.01 5.40 7.83
C GLU A 84 -7.77 4.72 7.25
N VAL A 85 -7.37 3.63 7.89
CA VAL A 85 -6.39 2.67 7.37
C VAL A 85 -7.13 1.37 7.09
N ILE A 86 -7.18 0.95 5.83
CA ILE A 86 -7.86 -0.28 5.40
C ILE A 86 -6.79 -1.37 5.21
N VAL A 87 -6.87 -2.45 6.01
CA VAL A 87 -5.95 -3.58 5.91
C VAL A 87 -6.51 -4.63 4.96
N ALA A 88 -5.80 -4.85 3.84
CA ALA A 88 -6.21 -5.79 2.79
C ALA A 88 -5.05 -6.72 2.37
N GLY A 89 -4.19 -7.13 3.31
CA GLY A 89 -3.02 -7.98 3.05
C GLY A 89 -3.33 -9.47 2.84
N GLY A 90 -4.61 -9.85 2.85
CA GLY A 90 -5.06 -11.25 2.83
C GLY A 90 -4.95 -11.94 4.20
N VAL A 91 -5.41 -13.20 4.28
CA VAL A 91 -5.53 -13.95 5.55
C VAL A 91 -4.20 -14.20 6.27
N TYR A 92 -3.09 -14.19 5.54
CA TYR A 92 -1.77 -14.44 6.12
C TYR A 92 -1.12 -13.16 6.64
N ASN A 93 -1.08 -12.08 5.85
CA ASN A 93 -0.34 -10.86 6.23
C ASN A 93 -1.14 -9.93 7.14
N SER A 94 -2.47 -9.85 6.97
CA SER A 94 -3.31 -8.95 7.78
C SER A 94 -3.17 -9.19 9.29
N PRO A 95 -3.25 -10.43 9.82
CA PRO A 95 -3.06 -10.64 11.25
C PRO A 95 -1.62 -10.37 11.73
N GLN A 96 -0.61 -10.54 10.87
CA GLN A 96 0.78 -10.21 11.22
C GLN A 96 1.00 -8.70 11.36
N LEU A 97 0.32 -7.90 10.54
CA LEU A 97 0.40 -6.44 10.61
C LEU A 97 -0.35 -5.85 11.82
N LEU A 98 -1.36 -6.56 12.31
CA LEU A 98 -2.23 -6.10 13.41
C LEU A 98 -1.82 -6.61 14.79
N LYS A 99 -0.70 -7.35 14.87
CA LYS A 99 -0.17 -7.88 16.12
C LYS A 99 0.60 -6.83 16.91
#